data_AF-A0A7W1QIP2-F1
#
_entry.id   AF-A0A7W1QIP2-F1
#
_cell.length_a   1.000
_cell.length_b   1.000
_cell.length_c   1.000
_cell.angle_alpha   90.00
_cell.angle_beta   90.00
_cell.angle_gamma   90.00
#
_symmetry.space_group_name_H-M   'P 1'
#
loop_
_entity.id
_entity.type
_entity.pdbx_description
1 polymer ?
#
loop_
_entity_poly.entity_id
_entity_poly.type
_entity_poly.pdbx_seq_one_letter_code
_entity_poly.pdbx_strand_id
1 'polypeptide(L)'
;MYKRVLLKLSGEQLAGKFDAGIDPDVATYFAKEVKKAQSAGIQIVIVVGGGNLVRGAEVAGHGIRRVTGDHMGMLSGLINSMAMTDIFEAQGISTRCLSNIFADQVAEMYSFRRADKHLSQNRVVIVAGGIGRPYFTHDTAAVNVALELSCEIVLKATKVDGVYDKDPAKHGDAKKFDELPYQQALENEAIKVMDKAALGLAMEQDMPVLVFDAMAEGNLGRVLAGDTIGTKVS
;
A
#
# COMPACT_ATOMS: atom_id res chain seq x y z
N MET A 1 0.07 -7.72 -18.91
CA MET A 1 -0.65 -8.19 -17.72
C MET A 1 0.38 -8.71 -16.74
N TYR A 2 0.38 -8.21 -15.51
CA TYR A 2 1.34 -8.62 -14.50
C TYR A 2 0.99 -10.00 -13.95
N LYS A 3 1.99 -10.82 -13.66
CA LYS A 3 1.86 -12.06 -12.88
C LYS A 3 1.70 -11.78 -11.39
N ARG A 4 2.47 -10.82 -10.85
CA ARG A 4 2.47 -10.51 -9.42
C ARG A 4 2.64 -9.02 -9.18
N VAL A 5 1.78 -8.47 -8.33
CA VAL A 5 1.74 -7.04 -8.02
C VAL A 5 1.65 -6.82 -6.52
N LEU A 6 2.21 -5.69 -6.07
CA LEU A 6 1.98 -5.20 -4.72
C LEU A 6 1.04 -3.99 -4.76
N LEU A 7 -0.10 -4.09 -4.10
CA LEU A 7 -1.04 -2.99 -3.90
C LEU A 7 -0.78 -2.34 -2.53
N LYS A 8 -0.30 -1.11 -2.54
CA LYS A 8 -0.15 -0.31 -1.31
C LYS A 8 -1.40 0.54 -1.11
N LEU A 9 -2.09 0.31 0.00
CA LEU A 9 -3.25 1.10 0.44
C LEU A 9 -2.85 2.04 1.57
N SER A 10 -3.33 3.28 1.52
CA SER A 10 -3.24 4.21 2.65
C SER A 10 -4.33 3.88 3.69
N GLY A 11 -3.98 3.96 4.97
CA GLY A 11 -4.96 3.74 6.04
C GLY A 11 -6.09 4.77 5.98
N GLU A 12 -5.76 6.01 5.64
CA GLU A 12 -6.70 7.12 5.47
C GLU A 12 -7.71 6.90 4.35
N GLN A 13 -7.41 6.04 3.37
CA GLN A 13 -8.41 5.61 2.39
C GLN A 13 -9.42 4.66 3.04
N LEU A 14 -8.96 3.75 3.91
CA LEU A 14 -9.83 2.81 4.62
C LEU A 14 -10.77 3.49 5.61
N ALA A 15 -10.44 4.68 6.11
CA ALA A 15 -11.37 5.45 6.95
C ALA A 15 -12.66 5.83 6.19
N GLY A 16 -12.60 5.93 4.86
CA GLY A 16 -13.75 6.22 4.01
C GLY A 16 -14.47 7.51 4.41
N LYS A 17 -15.74 7.38 4.79
CA LYS A 17 -16.58 8.51 5.26
C LYS A 17 -16.37 8.88 6.73
N PHE A 18 -15.57 8.12 7.47
CA PHE A 18 -15.30 8.36 8.89
C PHE A 18 -13.99 9.13 9.08
N ASP A 19 -13.88 9.86 10.19
CA ASP A 19 -12.66 10.59 10.55
C ASP A 19 -11.52 9.65 10.99
N ALA A 20 -11.87 8.51 11.58
CA ALA A 20 -10.95 7.48 12.05
C ALA A 20 -11.63 6.11 12.00
N GLY A 21 -10.84 5.03 12.08
CA GLY A 21 -11.36 3.67 12.01
C GLY A 21 -11.40 3.12 10.58
N ILE A 22 -12.25 2.13 10.35
CA ILE A 22 -12.32 1.37 9.09
C ILE A 22 -13.74 1.43 8.58
N ASP A 23 -13.93 1.91 7.35
CA ASP A 23 -15.18 1.87 6.61
C ASP A 23 -15.32 0.53 5.89
N PRO A 24 -16.25 -0.34 6.32
CA PRO A 24 -16.44 -1.64 5.69
C PRO A 24 -16.84 -1.54 4.22
N ASP A 25 -17.50 -0.45 3.81
CA ASP A 25 -17.92 -0.25 2.42
C ASP A 25 -16.70 -0.06 1.51
N VAL A 26 -15.70 0.71 1.97
CA VAL A 26 -14.44 0.94 1.25
C VAL A 26 -13.60 -0.34 1.18
N ALA A 27 -13.47 -1.06 2.29
CA ALA A 27 -12.78 -2.34 2.29
C ALA A 27 -13.46 -3.37 1.38
N THR A 28 -14.80 -3.39 1.34
CA THR A 28 -15.59 -4.24 0.44
C THR A 28 -15.40 -3.83 -1.02
N TYR A 29 -15.30 -2.54 -1.32
CA TYR A 29 -14.97 -2.05 -2.65
C TYR A 29 -13.60 -2.59 -3.11
N PHE A 30 -12.56 -2.45 -2.28
CA PHE A 30 -11.23 -3.01 -2.59
C PHE A 30 -11.27 -4.53 -2.78
N ALA A 31 -12.03 -5.25 -1.94
CA ALA A 31 -12.21 -6.70 -2.08
C ALA A 31 -12.77 -7.05 -3.47
N LYS A 32 -13.82 -6.35 -3.93
CA LYS A 32 -14.42 -6.58 -5.25
C LYS A 32 -13.43 -6.32 -6.39
N GLU A 33 -12.65 -5.25 -6.33
CA GLU A 33 -11.63 -4.95 -7.34
C GLU A 33 -10.49 -5.99 -7.35
N VAL A 34 -10.01 -6.39 -6.16
CA VAL A 34 -9.00 -7.45 -6.01
C VAL A 34 -9.51 -8.78 -6.55
N LYS A 35 -10.79 -9.12 -6.32
CA LYS A 35 -11.41 -10.35 -6.83
C LYS A 35 -11.41 -10.42 -8.35
N LYS A 36 -11.64 -9.29 -9.04
CA LYS A 36 -11.58 -9.21 -10.51
C LYS A 36 -10.18 -9.58 -11.02
N ALA A 37 -9.14 -9.02 -10.41
CA ALA A 37 -7.75 -9.28 -10.79
C ALA A 37 -7.27 -10.69 -10.40
N GLN A 38 -7.64 -11.19 -9.21
CA GLN A 38 -7.35 -12.57 -8.81
C GLN A 38 -8.00 -13.59 -9.77
N SER A 39 -9.21 -13.30 -10.25
CA SER A 39 -9.90 -14.15 -11.25
C SER A 39 -9.18 -14.16 -12.61
N ALA A 40 -8.34 -13.15 -12.89
CA ALA A 40 -7.47 -13.10 -14.05
C ALA A 40 -6.11 -13.81 -13.83
N GLY A 41 -5.91 -14.46 -12.68
CA GLY A 41 -4.70 -15.22 -12.35
C GLY A 41 -3.56 -14.37 -11.77
N ILE A 42 -3.83 -13.11 -11.42
CA ILE A 42 -2.83 -12.19 -10.86
C ILE A 42 -2.64 -12.49 -9.37
N GLN A 43 -1.39 -12.66 -8.96
CA GLN A 43 -1.01 -12.80 -7.56
C GLN A 43 -0.92 -11.42 -6.90
N ILE A 44 -1.68 -11.21 -5.82
CA ILE A 44 -1.85 -9.90 -5.21
C ILE A 44 -1.28 -9.92 -3.79
N VAL A 45 -0.31 -9.04 -3.56
CA VAL A 45 0.22 -8.71 -2.24
C VAL A 45 -0.32 -7.34 -1.84
N ILE A 46 -0.72 -7.16 -0.59
CA ILE A 46 -1.25 -5.90 -0.08
C ILE A 46 -0.42 -5.44 1.11
N VAL A 47 -0.05 -4.16 1.13
CA VAL A 47 0.49 -3.48 2.31
C VAL A 47 -0.44 -2.33 2.65
N VAL A 48 -0.88 -2.26 3.91
CA VAL A 48 -1.86 -1.29 4.38
C VAL A 48 -1.22 -0.38 5.43
N GLY A 49 -1.32 0.93 5.24
CA GLY A 49 -0.90 1.92 6.24
C GLY A 49 -1.85 1.99 7.44
N GLY A 50 -1.37 2.49 8.58
CA GLY A 50 -2.15 2.63 9.82
C GLY A 50 -2.70 4.03 10.12
N GLY A 51 -2.62 4.96 9.16
CA GLY A 51 -2.81 6.39 9.44
C GLY A 51 -4.24 6.84 9.77
N ASN A 52 -5.24 5.99 9.57
CA ASN A 52 -6.63 6.15 10.01
C ASN A 52 -6.87 5.85 11.50
N LEU A 53 -5.88 5.29 12.19
CA LEU A 53 -5.97 5.00 13.63
C LEU A 53 -4.91 5.77 14.39
N VAL A 54 -3.62 5.52 14.07
CA VAL A 54 -2.50 6.21 14.70
C VAL A 54 -1.42 6.52 13.67
N ARG A 55 -1.03 7.79 13.59
CA ARG A 55 0.18 8.23 12.91
C ARG A 55 1.30 8.48 13.93
N GLY A 56 2.32 7.63 13.90
CA GLY A 56 3.41 7.65 14.88
C GLY A 56 4.12 9.01 15.03
N ALA A 57 4.30 9.73 13.93
CA ALA A 57 4.90 11.06 13.92
C ALA A 57 4.01 12.14 14.56
N GLU A 58 2.69 11.98 14.54
CA GLU A 58 1.74 12.95 15.10
C GLU A 58 1.55 12.75 16.60
N VAL A 59 1.61 11.50 17.07
CA VAL A 59 1.51 11.17 18.50
C VAL A 59 2.84 11.27 19.24
N ALA A 60 3.97 11.35 18.53
CA ALA A 60 5.27 11.55 19.14
C ALA A 60 5.36 12.95 19.79
N GLY A 61 5.90 13.02 21.00
CA GLY A 61 5.90 14.22 21.83
C GLY A 61 5.15 14.01 23.15
N HIS A 62 5.16 15.02 24.02
CA HIS A 62 4.45 15.00 25.31
C HIS A 62 4.74 13.74 26.17
N GLY A 63 5.95 13.17 26.07
CA GLY A 63 6.37 11.96 26.79
C GLY A 63 6.36 10.66 25.96
N ILE A 64 5.71 10.65 24.78
CA ILE A 64 5.76 9.51 23.85
C ILE A 64 7.00 9.65 22.96
N ARG A 65 7.90 8.66 23.03
CA ARG A 65 9.08 8.62 22.13
C ARG A 65 8.64 8.27 20.72
N ARG A 66 9.33 8.83 19.72
CA ARG A 66 9.10 8.52 18.30
C ARG A 66 9.05 7.02 18.00
N VAL A 67 9.98 6.26 18.58
CA VAL A 67 10.02 4.79 18.47
C VAL A 67 8.70 4.14 18.91
N THR A 68 8.12 4.58 20.03
CA THR A 68 6.85 4.07 20.53
C THR A 68 5.70 4.47 19.61
N GLY A 69 5.67 5.73 19.14
CA GLY A 69 4.66 6.19 18.18
C GLY A 69 4.67 5.38 16.88
N ASP A 70 5.85 5.08 16.33
CA ASP A 70 5.96 4.27 15.11
C ASP A 70 5.50 2.82 15.35
N HIS A 71 5.78 2.23 16.51
CA HIS A 71 5.19 0.93 16.89
C HIS A 71 3.65 0.98 16.91
N MET A 72 3.06 2.05 17.45
CA MET A 72 1.60 2.23 17.45
C MET A 72 1.05 2.33 16.02
N GLY A 73 1.76 3.01 15.12
CA GLY A 73 1.41 3.07 13.69
C GLY A 73 1.51 1.72 12.98
N MET A 74 2.50 0.90 13.31
CA MET A 74 2.62 -0.46 12.77
C MET A 74 1.52 -1.40 13.28
N LEU A 75 1.16 -1.29 14.57
CA LEU A 75 0.00 -2.01 15.13
C LEU A 75 -1.32 -1.55 14.52
N SER A 76 -1.44 -0.26 14.19
CA SER A 76 -2.59 0.26 13.44
C SER A 76 -2.71 -0.37 12.05
N GLY A 77 -1.59 -0.53 11.34
CA GLY A 77 -1.56 -1.28 10.09
C GLY A 77 -1.99 -2.74 10.27
N LEU A 78 -1.60 -3.39 11.37
CA LEU A 78 -2.04 -4.75 11.69
C LEU A 78 -3.55 -4.84 11.96
N ILE A 79 -4.13 -3.88 12.70
CA ILE A 79 -5.58 -3.80 12.91
C ILE A 79 -6.31 -3.69 11.57
N ASN A 80 -5.83 -2.82 10.67
CA ASN A 80 -6.41 -2.69 9.33
C ASN A 80 -6.32 -3.98 8.52
N SER A 81 -5.16 -4.65 8.54
CA SER A 81 -4.94 -5.91 7.81
C SER A 81 -5.84 -7.04 8.33
N MET A 82 -6.09 -7.11 9.64
CA MET A 82 -7.03 -8.07 10.22
C MET A 82 -8.45 -7.84 9.70
N ALA A 83 -8.95 -6.60 9.80
CA ALA A 83 -10.28 -6.26 9.32
C ALA A 83 -10.45 -6.52 7.81
N MET A 84 -9.45 -6.13 7.01
CA MET A 84 -9.46 -6.40 5.57
C MET A 84 -9.46 -7.89 5.26
N THR A 85 -8.74 -8.71 6.03
CA THR A 85 -8.72 -10.16 5.84
C THR A 85 -10.11 -10.76 6.00
N ASP A 86 -10.83 -10.43 7.08
CA ASP A 86 -12.19 -10.93 7.31
C ASP A 86 -13.18 -10.43 6.24
N ILE A 87 -13.08 -9.15 5.85
CA ILE A 87 -13.94 -8.59 4.80
C ILE A 87 -13.68 -9.28 3.45
N PHE A 88 -12.43 -9.56 3.12
CA PHE A 88 -12.07 -10.25 1.88
C PHE A 88 -12.57 -11.70 1.88
N GLU A 89 -12.38 -12.43 2.99
CA GLU A 89 -12.88 -13.80 3.16
C GLU A 89 -14.42 -13.84 3.09
N ALA A 90 -15.12 -12.85 3.66
CA ALA A 90 -16.57 -12.71 3.54
C ALA A 90 -17.05 -12.47 2.10
N GLN A 91 -16.19 -11.93 1.22
CA GLN A 91 -16.44 -11.80 -0.23
C GLN A 91 -16.00 -13.04 -1.03
N GLY A 92 -15.58 -14.11 -0.35
CA GLY A 92 -15.11 -15.36 -0.96
C GLY A 92 -13.70 -15.29 -1.53
N ILE A 93 -12.86 -14.37 -1.03
CA ILE A 93 -11.46 -14.20 -1.44
C ILE A 93 -10.57 -14.82 -0.37
N SER A 94 -9.93 -15.94 -0.68
CA SER A 94 -9.00 -16.58 0.25
C SER A 94 -7.82 -15.65 0.53
N THR A 95 -7.67 -15.21 1.78
CA THR A 95 -6.79 -14.11 2.18
C THR A 95 -6.01 -14.46 3.44
N ARG A 96 -4.74 -14.08 3.53
CA ARG A 96 -3.91 -14.32 4.72
C ARG A 96 -3.22 -13.05 5.18
N CYS A 97 -3.41 -12.73 6.46
CA CYS A 97 -2.68 -11.67 7.15
C CYS A 97 -1.36 -12.21 7.68
N LEU A 98 -0.24 -11.68 7.18
CA LEU A 98 1.10 -11.94 7.68
C LEU A 98 1.63 -10.70 8.40
N SER A 99 2.31 -10.85 9.53
CA SER A 99 2.82 -9.74 10.32
C SER A 99 4.34 -9.77 10.46
N ASN A 100 4.97 -8.61 10.26
CA ASN A 100 6.38 -8.36 10.59
C ASN A 100 6.61 -8.14 12.09
N ILE A 101 5.53 -7.95 12.87
CA ILE A 101 5.55 -7.93 14.33
C ILE A 101 5.06 -9.28 14.85
N PHE A 102 5.75 -9.83 15.85
CA PHE A 102 5.34 -11.08 16.50
C PHE A 102 3.96 -10.93 17.16
N ALA A 103 2.95 -11.62 16.62
CA ALA A 103 1.54 -11.45 16.97
C ALA A 103 0.76 -12.77 16.79
N ASP A 104 1.31 -13.89 17.28
CA ASP A 104 0.90 -15.26 16.96
C ASP A 104 -0.59 -15.58 17.19
N GLN A 105 -1.27 -14.89 18.11
CA GLN A 105 -2.70 -15.11 18.35
C GLN A 105 -3.62 -14.48 17.29
N VAL A 106 -3.13 -13.50 16.53
CA VAL A 106 -3.96 -12.67 15.64
C VAL A 106 -3.51 -12.67 14.18
N ALA A 107 -2.23 -12.95 13.90
CA ALA A 107 -1.71 -13.04 12.55
C ALA A 107 -0.54 -14.02 12.44
N GLU A 108 -0.38 -14.64 11.27
CA GLU A 108 0.78 -15.49 11.00
C GLU A 108 2.05 -14.63 10.91
N MET A 109 3.17 -15.08 11.48
CA MET A 109 4.45 -14.39 11.29
C MET A 109 4.86 -14.35 9.80
N TYR A 110 5.35 -13.20 9.34
CA TYR A 110 5.83 -13.04 7.98
C TYR A 110 7.14 -13.80 7.74
N SER A 111 7.20 -14.47 6.59
CA SER A 111 8.44 -14.86 5.94
C SER A 111 8.16 -14.95 4.44
N PHE A 112 9.13 -14.58 3.60
CA PHE A 112 8.91 -14.59 2.15
C PHE A 112 8.46 -15.97 1.63
N ARG A 113 9.01 -17.07 2.18
CA ARG A 113 8.63 -18.45 1.81
C ARG A 113 7.17 -18.78 2.16
N ARG A 114 6.68 -18.28 3.29
CA ARG A 114 5.28 -18.47 3.71
C ARG A 114 4.34 -17.65 2.82
N ALA A 115 4.68 -16.39 2.56
CA ALA A 115 3.94 -15.53 1.66
C ALA A 115 3.87 -16.14 0.25
N ASP A 116 5.00 -16.58 -0.31
CA ASP A 116 5.06 -17.19 -1.65
C ASP A 116 4.25 -18.49 -1.73
N LYS A 117 4.26 -19.31 -0.67
CA LYS A 117 3.39 -20.49 -0.57
C LYS A 117 1.91 -20.13 -0.60
N HIS A 118 1.49 -19.07 0.10
CA HIS A 118 0.10 -18.60 0.04
C HIS A 118 -0.26 -18.08 -1.35
N LEU A 119 0.61 -17.28 -1.98
CA LEU A 119 0.41 -16.75 -3.33
C LEU A 119 0.30 -17.87 -4.39
N SER A 120 1.11 -18.92 -4.29
CA SER A 120 1.03 -20.08 -5.20
C SER A 120 -0.26 -20.89 -5.07
N GLN A 121 -0.97 -20.75 -3.94
CA GLN A 121 -2.31 -21.31 -3.72
C GLN A 121 -3.43 -20.33 -4.09
N ASN A 122 -3.11 -19.30 -4.89
CA ASN A 122 -4.02 -18.26 -5.32
C ASN A 122 -4.67 -17.49 -4.17
N ARG A 123 -3.99 -17.37 -3.01
CA ARG A 123 -4.47 -16.53 -1.90
C ARG A 123 -3.95 -15.11 -2.05
N VAL A 124 -4.76 -14.13 -1.63
CA VAL A 124 -4.30 -12.76 -1.39
C VAL A 124 -3.46 -12.75 -0.11
N VAL A 125 -2.31 -12.08 -0.15
CA VAL A 125 -1.44 -11.93 1.03
C VAL A 125 -1.45 -10.48 1.47
N ILE A 126 -1.86 -10.21 2.71
CA ILE A 126 -1.76 -8.88 3.31
C ILE A 126 -0.58 -8.90 4.29
N VAL A 127 0.44 -8.07 4.06
CA VAL A 127 1.61 -7.94 4.94
C VAL A 127 1.44 -6.71 5.84
N ALA A 128 1.44 -6.95 7.13
CA ALA A 128 1.19 -5.98 8.19
C ALA A 128 2.45 -5.68 9.02
N GLY A 129 2.38 -4.60 9.79
CA GLY A 129 3.45 -4.23 10.72
C GLY A 129 4.62 -3.49 10.07
N GLY A 130 4.40 -2.81 8.94
CA GLY A 130 5.46 -2.09 8.22
C GLY A 130 6.64 -3.01 7.88
N ILE A 131 7.87 -2.55 8.14
CA ILE A 131 9.08 -3.40 8.12
C ILE A 131 9.49 -3.91 9.51
N GLY A 132 8.61 -3.76 10.52
CA GLY A 132 8.89 -4.11 11.91
C GLY A 132 9.92 -3.21 12.62
N ARG A 133 10.31 -2.08 12.02
CA ARG A 133 11.30 -1.13 12.57
C ARG A 133 10.77 0.32 12.54
N PRO A 134 10.98 1.11 13.61
CA PRO A 134 10.69 2.54 13.62
C PRO A 134 11.47 3.33 12.56
N TYR A 135 11.05 4.58 12.32
CA TYR A 135 11.59 5.55 11.35
C TYR A 135 11.33 5.26 9.87
N PHE A 136 10.66 4.15 9.55
CA PHE A 136 10.27 3.81 8.19
C PHE A 136 8.77 3.94 7.98
N THR A 137 8.38 4.26 6.75
CA THR A 137 6.97 4.38 6.38
C THR A 137 6.43 3.05 5.85
N HIS A 138 5.12 2.99 5.66
CA HIS A 138 4.50 1.86 4.95
C HIS A 138 4.78 1.89 3.44
N ASP A 139 5.22 3.02 2.89
CA ASP A 139 5.68 3.07 1.49
C ASP A 139 7.03 2.34 1.37
N THR A 140 7.95 2.52 2.34
CA THR A 140 9.19 1.73 2.37
C THR A 140 8.90 0.23 2.51
N ALA A 141 7.93 -0.13 3.36
CA ALA A 141 7.50 -1.51 3.52
C ALA A 141 6.92 -2.11 2.24
N ALA A 142 6.12 -1.33 1.51
CA ALA A 142 5.56 -1.74 0.22
C ALA A 142 6.66 -2.06 -0.80
N VAL A 143 7.66 -1.19 -0.97
CA VAL A 143 8.77 -1.44 -1.89
C VAL A 143 9.59 -2.66 -1.44
N ASN A 144 9.91 -2.76 -0.14
CA ASN A 144 10.68 -3.88 0.40
C ASN A 144 9.97 -5.23 0.20
N VAL A 145 8.69 -5.34 0.56
CA VAL A 145 7.90 -6.58 0.38
C VAL A 145 7.73 -6.91 -1.10
N ALA A 146 7.58 -5.90 -1.97
CA ALA A 146 7.48 -6.11 -3.41
C ALA A 146 8.74 -6.77 -3.95
N LEU A 147 9.92 -6.31 -3.51
CA LEU A 147 11.21 -6.90 -3.87
C LEU A 147 11.36 -8.33 -3.34
N GLU A 148 11.06 -8.56 -2.06
CA GLU A 148 11.16 -9.89 -1.43
C GLU A 148 10.27 -10.94 -2.09
N LEU A 149 9.10 -10.51 -2.59
CA LEU A 149 8.15 -11.37 -3.26
C LEU A 149 8.21 -11.26 -4.79
N SER A 150 9.23 -10.61 -5.36
CA SER A 150 9.39 -10.50 -6.82
C SER A 150 8.12 -10.00 -7.53
N CYS A 151 7.47 -8.99 -6.96
CA CYS A 151 6.38 -8.29 -7.63
C CYS A 151 6.94 -7.49 -8.81
N GLU A 152 6.20 -7.38 -9.89
CA GLU A 152 6.63 -6.66 -11.11
C GLU A 152 6.38 -5.15 -11.02
N ILE A 153 5.54 -4.73 -10.08
CA ILE A 153 5.19 -3.32 -9.86
C ILE A 153 4.62 -3.09 -8.46
N VAL A 154 4.88 -1.89 -7.93
CA VAL A 154 4.19 -1.34 -6.75
C VAL A 154 3.08 -0.39 -7.21
N LEU A 155 1.84 -0.77 -6.91
CA LEU A 155 0.64 0.02 -7.18
C LEU A 155 0.30 0.83 -5.94
N LYS A 156 0.63 2.13 -5.93
CA LYS A 156 0.36 3.02 -4.82
C LYS A 156 -0.99 3.71 -5.01
N ALA A 157 -2.00 3.20 -4.29
CA ALA A 157 -3.32 3.81 -4.26
C ALA A 157 -3.28 5.14 -3.51
N THR A 158 -3.86 6.18 -4.09
CA THR A 158 -4.01 7.49 -3.45
C THR A 158 -5.41 8.07 -3.70
N LYS A 159 -5.68 9.27 -3.18
CA LYS A 159 -6.91 10.05 -3.47
C LYS A 159 -6.77 10.97 -4.68
N VAL A 160 -5.56 11.11 -5.23
CA VAL A 160 -5.27 11.87 -6.44
C VAL A 160 -5.00 10.90 -7.58
N ASP A 161 -5.28 11.31 -8.81
CA ASP A 161 -5.21 10.45 -9.98
C ASP A 161 -3.79 10.29 -10.56
N GLY A 162 -2.76 10.74 -9.84
CA GLY A 162 -1.35 10.61 -10.24
C GLY A 162 -0.43 11.53 -9.46
N VAL A 163 0.76 11.74 -10.03
CA VAL A 163 1.79 12.64 -9.50
C VAL A 163 1.76 13.94 -10.29
N TYR A 164 1.88 15.04 -9.57
CA TYR A 164 1.84 16.40 -10.11
C TYR A 164 3.14 17.14 -9.84
N ASP A 165 3.41 18.16 -10.66
CA ASP A 165 4.54 19.09 -10.46
C ASP A 165 4.42 19.91 -9.16
N LYS A 166 3.20 20.08 -8.65
CA LYS A 166 2.86 20.73 -7.37
C LYS A 166 1.50 20.23 -6.85
N ASP A 167 1.18 20.57 -5.60
CA ASP A 167 -0.06 20.11 -4.94
C ASP A 167 -1.33 20.59 -5.67
N PRO A 168 -2.10 19.70 -6.32
CA PRO A 168 -3.28 20.09 -7.10
C PRO A 168 -4.43 20.61 -6.23
N ALA A 169 -4.44 20.31 -4.92
CA ALA A 169 -5.44 20.84 -4.00
C ALA A 169 -5.18 22.31 -3.64
N LYS A 170 -3.93 22.79 -3.83
CA LYS A 170 -3.53 24.18 -3.53
C LYS A 170 -3.31 25.01 -4.79
N HIS A 171 -3.00 24.37 -5.91
CA HIS A 171 -2.63 25.02 -7.16
C HIS A 171 -3.50 24.50 -8.31
N GLY A 172 -4.43 25.33 -8.79
CA GLY A 172 -5.32 24.95 -9.90
C GLY A 172 -4.61 24.78 -11.25
N ASP A 173 -3.36 25.23 -11.37
CA ASP A 173 -2.52 25.07 -12.56
C ASP A 173 -1.51 23.91 -12.44
N ALA A 174 -1.70 23.02 -11.46
CA ALA A 174 -0.90 21.81 -11.31
C ALA A 174 -1.02 20.90 -12.54
N LYS A 175 0.12 20.40 -13.02
CA LYS A 175 0.21 19.52 -14.19
C LYS A 175 0.55 18.11 -13.76
N LYS A 176 -0.29 17.16 -14.19
CA LYS A 176 -0.06 15.74 -13.96
C LYS A 176 1.02 15.21 -14.90
N PHE A 177 1.88 14.34 -14.40
CA PHE A 177 2.82 13.57 -15.22
C PHE A 177 2.17 12.26 -15.66
N ASP A 178 2.41 11.81 -16.89
CA ASP A 178 2.04 10.45 -17.31
C ASP A 178 3.15 9.45 -16.93
N GLU A 179 4.40 9.84 -17.20
CA GLU A 179 5.61 9.14 -16.78
C GLU A 179 6.55 10.13 -16.06
N LEU A 180 7.26 9.65 -15.05
CA LEU A 180 8.15 10.45 -14.24
C LEU A 180 9.44 9.68 -13.93
N PRO A 181 10.61 10.13 -14.41
CA PRO A 181 11.88 9.50 -14.06
C PRO A 181 12.14 9.54 -12.54
N TYR A 182 12.68 8.46 -11.97
CA TYR A 182 13.04 8.42 -10.55
C TYR A 182 13.94 9.57 -10.11
N GLN A 183 14.93 9.91 -10.94
CA GLN A 183 15.86 10.99 -10.65
C GLN A 183 15.16 12.34 -10.53
N GLN A 184 14.21 12.63 -11.42
CA GLN A 184 13.39 13.84 -11.35
C GLN A 184 12.49 13.85 -10.10
N ALA A 185 11.92 12.70 -9.72
CA ALA A 185 11.10 12.56 -8.52
C ALA A 185 11.90 12.76 -7.22
N LEU A 186 13.19 12.39 -7.20
CA LEU A 186 14.08 12.55 -6.04
C LEU A 186 14.64 13.96 -5.90
N GLU A 187 14.97 14.61 -7.02
CA GLU A 187 15.59 15.95 -7.04
C GLU A 187 14.59 17.08 -6.73
N ASN A 188 13.31 16.91 -7.08
CA ASN A 188 12.30 17.94 -6.90
C ASN A 188 11.41 17.70 -5.67
N GLU A 189 11.64 18.45 -4.60
CA GLU A 189 10.88 18.33 -3.34
C GLU A 189 9.39 18.68 -3.45
N ALA A 190 8.97 19.36 -4.52
CA ALA A 190 7.56 19.63 -4.77
C ALA A 190 6.80 18.37 -5.22
N ILE A 191 7.51 17.40 -5.79
CA ILE A 191 6.94 16.16 -6.29
C ILE A 191 6.82 15.16 -5.15
N LYS A 192 5.58 14.80 -4.79
CA LYS A 192 5.30 13.88 -3.68
C LYS A 192 4.82 12.53 -4.19
N VAL A 193 5.75 11.59 -4.33
CA VAL A 193 5.43 10.19 -4.70
C VAL A 193 5.34 9.31 -3.44
N MET A 194 6.45 9.19 -2.72
CA MET A 194 6.67 8.46 -1.47
C MET A 194 7.71 9.22 -0.64
N ASP A 195 8.07 8.73 0.55
CA ASP A 195 9.26 9.24 1.23
C ASP A 195 10.54 8.92 0.46
N LYS A 196 11.59 9.72 0.67
CA LYS A 196 12.86 9.59 -0.07
C LYS A 196 13.53 8.22 0.12
N ALA A 197 13.34 7.54 1.25
CA ALA A 197 13.94 6.22 1.47
C ALA A 197 13.22 5.14 0.64
N ALA A 198 11.89 5.16 0.58
CA ALA A 198 11.12 4.28 -0.30
C ALA A 198 11.42 4.52 -1.78
N LEU A 199 11.49 5.80 -2.18
CA LEU A 199 11.77 6.19 -3.56
C LEU A 199 13.19 5.81 -3.99
N GLY A 200 14.18 6.03 -3.11
CA GLY A 200 15.57 5.62 -3.35
C GLY A 200 15.70 4.10 -3.48
N LEU A 201 15.06 3.32 -2.59
CA LEU A 201 15.05 1.87 -2.68
C LEU A 201 14.40 1.37 -3.98
N ALA A 202 13.31 2.00 -4.41
CA ALA A 202 12.63 1.64 -5.66
C ALA A 202 13.52 1.93 -6.88
N MET A 203 14.18 3.09 -6.88
CA MET A 203 15.14 3.46 -7.94
C MET A 203 16.34 2.52 -7.99
N GLU A 204 16.98 2.24 -6.86
CA GLU A 204 18.18 1.39 -6.79
C GLU A 204 17.93 -0.05 -7.26
N GLN A 205 16.69 -0.51 -7.22
CA GLN A 205 16.30 -1.87 -7.57
C GLN A 205 15.43 -1.92 -8.84
N ASP A 206 15.35 -0.83 -9.60
CA ASP A 206 14.55 -0.69 -10.82
C ASP A 206 13.08 -1.15 -10.64
N MET A 207 12.52 -0.99 -9.43
CA MET A 207 11.17 -1.41 -9.09
C MET A 207 10.18 -0.36 -9.60
N PRO A 208 9.31 -0.63 -10.58
CA PRO A 208 8.38 0.38 -11.07
C PRO A 208 7.31 0.71 -10.02
N VAL A 209 6.92 1.99 -9.94
CA VAL A 209 5.83 2.45 -9.06
C VAL A 209 4.76 3.13 -9.90
N LEU A 210 3.50 2.72 -9.76
CA LEU A 210 2.37 3.40 -10.38
C LEU A 210 1.53 4.08 -9.29
N VAL A 211 1.41 5.41 -9.40
CA VAL A 211 0.54 6.21 -8.51
C VAL A 211 -0.76 6.50 -9.24
N PHE A 212 -1.88 6.16 -8.62
CA PHE A 212 -3.20 6.29 -9.23
C PHE A 212 -4.30 6.52 -8.20
N ASP A 213 -5.45 6.99 -8.67
CA ASP A 213 -6.67 7.05 -7.87
C ASP A 213 -7.36 5.69 -7.90
N ALA A 214 -7.38 5.04 -6.74
CA ALA A 214 -8.01 3.73 -6.58
C ALA A 214 -9.51 3.81 -6.30
N MET A 215 -10.03 4.98 -5.90
CA MET A 215 -11.45 5.17 -5.58
C MET A 215 -12.29 5.43 -6.82
N ALA A 216 -11.67 5.85 -7.92
CA ALA A 216 -12.31 5.92 -9.22
C ALA A 216 -12.71 4.52 -9.70
N GLU A 217 -14.00 4.34 -10.00
CA GLU A 217 -14.59 3.04 -10.29
C GLU A 217 -13.90 2.35 -11.47
N GLY A 218 -13.46 1.11 -11.25
CA GLY A 218 -12.84 0.26 -12.26
C GLY A 218 -11.36 0.56 -12.56
N ASN A 219 -10.79 1.64 -12.01
CA ASN A 219 -9.37 1.94 -12.20
C ASN A 219 -8.47 0.83 -11.67
N LEU A 220 -8.76 0.33 -10.45
CA LEU A 220 -7.94 -0.70 -9.83
C LEU A 220 -7.94 -1.99 -10.66
N GLY A 221 -9.11 -2.48 -11.10
CA GLY A 221 -9.18 -3.63 -11.99
C GLY A 221 -8.40 -3.45 -13.31
N ARG A 222 -8.47 -2.27 -13.92
CA ARG A 222 -7.75 -1.96 -15.17
C ARG A 222 -6.24 -1.87 -14.96
N VAL A 223 -5.79 -1.20 -13.90
CA VAL A 223 -4.38 -1.11 -13.51
C VAL A 223 -3.80 -2.49 -13.24
N LEU A 224 -4.55 -3.35 -12.53
CA LEU A 224 -4.14 -4.73 -12.28
C LEU A 224 -4.03 -5.52 -13.60
N ALA A 225 -4.91 -5.28 -14.56
CA ALA A 225 -4.82 -5.88 -15.90
C ALA A 225 -3.62 -5.37 -16.74
N GLY A 226 -3.03 -4.25 -16.36
CA GLY A 226 -1.84 -3.65 -16.99
C GLY A 226 -2.11 -2.34 -17.75
N ASP A 227 -3.30 -1.75 -17.62
CA ASP A 227 -3.55 -0.40 -18.14
C ASP A 227 -2.71 0.61 -17.34
N THR A 228 -2.07 1.54 -18.06
CA THR A 228 -1.37 2.65 -17.39
C THR A 228 -2.38 3.76 -17.09
N ILE A 229 -2.90 3.77 -15.87
CA ILE A 229 -3.80 4.81 -15.36
C ILE A 229 -3.09 5.50 -14.21
N GLY A 230 -2.89 6.80 -14.34
CA GLY A 230 -2.15 7.63 -13.39
C GLY A 230 -0.72 7.90 -13.86
N THR A 231 0.22 7.96 -12.92
CA THR A 231 1.62 8.28 -13.23
C THR A 231 2.52 7.11 -12.92
N LYS A 232 3.26 6.65 -13.93
CA LYS A 232 4.31 5.64 -13.75
C LYS A 232 5.64 6.32 -13.41
N VAL A 233 6.29 5.83 -12.36
CA VAL A 233 7.63 6.24 -11.94
C VAL A 233 8.59 5.09 -12.20
N SER A 234 9.65 5.36 -12.97
CA SER A 234 10.68 4.39 -13.38
C SER A 234 12.00 5.04 -13.73
#